data_AF-A0AAD4QWW7-F1
#
_entry.id   AF-A0AAD4QWW7-F1
#
_cell.length_a   1.000
_cell.length_b   1.000
_cell.length_c   1.000
_cell.angle_alpha   90.00
_cell.angle_beta   90.00
_cell.angle_gamma   90.00
#
_symmetry.space_group_name_H-M   'P 1'
#
loop_
_entity.id
_entity.type
_entity.pdbx_description
1 polymer ?
#
loop_
_entity_poly.entity_id
_entity_poly.type
_entity_poly.pdbx_seq_one_letter_code
_entity_poly.pdbx_strand_id
1 'polypeptide(L)'
;MIIFAAVNVFNAQMFCLLFRVTVVLPNPKVHEWFMKPVSLILSQIYWMALSLGYAIPLYSILLKDNILVTYLTVTSKNLNLQPTKPDTVVIAVDFNPDIPVGIYTTRYCAAIVGGVIYFEIICLAMTIYIIKRLRKNAHLFSKKTYSLQIQFTLVLAFQLLSPLIFVLVPVSCAIIFAIMGTSSFGRSDGRTGIVLLSIYTLSNSLVTVLFVTPYRKYTLAKFGICFGHKFREFVSRNSQLIRPNVSEIRRNAASVVPVSSDFSYGPNVSPRPQ
;
A
#
# COMPACT_ATOMS: atom_id res chain seq x y z
N MET A 1 -5.71 -18.38 5.26
CA MET A 1 -4.45 -18.09 4.54
C MET A 1 -4.48 -16.77 3.76
N ILE A 2 -5.48 -16.53 2.89
CA ILE A 2 -5.55 -15.31 2.04
C ILE A 2 -5.60 -14.01 2.86
N ILE A 3 -6.42 -13.96 3.93
CA ILE A 3 -6.50 -12.79 4.83
C ILE A 3 -5.13 -12.45 5.43
N PHE A 4 -4.42 -13.47 5.91
CA PHE A 4 -3.10 -13.31 6.53
C PHE A 4 -2.06 -12.79 5.52
N ALA A 5 -2.10 -13.29 4.28
CA ALA A 5 -1.25 -12.79 3.20
C ALA A 5 -1.57 -11.34 2.84
N ALA A 6 -2.85 -10.98 2.72
CA ALA A 6 -3.27 -9.61 2.42
C ALA A 6 -2.83 -8.63 3.51
N VAL A 7 -3.02 -8.99 4.77
CA VAL A 7 -2.56 -8.22 5.94
C VAL A 7 -1.05 -7.99 5.90
N ASN A 8 -0.27 -9.03 5.62
CA ASN A 8 1.19 -8.91 5.56
C ASN A 8 1.66 -7.98 4.44
N VAL A 9 0.99 -8.00 3.28
CA VAL A 9 1.28 -7.07 2.18
C VAL A 9 0.96 -5.63 2.56
N PHE A 10 -0.20 -5.38 3.19
CA PHE A 10 -0.59 -4.04 3.65
C PHE A 10 0.35 -3.50 4.73
N ASN A 11 0.79 -4.37 5.64
CA ASN A 11 1.74 -4.02 6.69
C ASN A 11 3.08 -3.56 6.11
N ALA A 12 3.63 -4.27 5.12
CA ALA A 12 4.86 -3.85 4.47
C ALA A 12 4.74 -2.47 3.79
N GLN A 13 3.62 -2.20 3.11
CA GLN A 13 3.37 -0.90 2.47
C GLN A 13 3.22 0.24 3.50
N MET A 14 2.44 0.02 4.55
CA MET A 14 2.28 1.00 5.64
C MET A 14 3.59 1.28 6.36
N PHE A 15 4.38 0.25 6.64
CA PHE A 15 5.70 0.42 7.24
C PHE A 15 6.61 1.26 6.35
N CYS A 16 6.60 1.05 5.03
CA CYS A 16 7.33 1.87 4.07
C CYS A 16 6.88 3.34 4.07
N LEU A 17 5.57 3.60 4.20
CA LEU A 17 5.03 4.95 4.32
C LEU A 17 5.45 5.61 5.63
N LEU A 18 5.29 4.92 6.75
CA LEU A 18 5.66 5.41 8.07
C LEU A 18 7.15 5.73 8.15
N PHE A 19 8.01 4.85 7.62
CA PHE A 19 9.44 5.10 7.50
C PHE A 19 9.74 6.42 6.77
N ARG A 20 9.02 6.71 5.68
CA ARG A 20 9.20 7.96 4.95
C ARG A 20 8.68 9.17 5.72
N VAL A 21 7.58 9.01 6.45
CA VAL A 21 7.09 10.07 7.35
C VAL A 21 8.16 10.39 8.39
N THR A 22 8.81 9.40 9.00
CA THR A 22 9.84 9.65 10.01
C THR A 22 11.09 10.34 9.43
N VAL A 23 11.50 10.01 8.21
CA VAL A 23 12.60 10.71 7.50
C VAL A 23 12.27 12.18 7.23
N VAL A 24 10.98 12.50 7.05
CA VAL A 24 10.52 13.83 6.68
C VAL A 24 10.17 14.69 7.92
N LEU A 25 9.95 14.06 9.07
CA LEU A 25 9.72 14.74 10.34
C LEU A 25 11.05 15.27 10.92
N PRO A 26 11.08 16.51 11.42
CA PRO A 26 12.30 17.11 11.96
C PRO A 26 12.70 16.59 13.36
N ASN A 27 12.03 15.55 13.87
CA ASN A 27 12.26 15.06 15.23
C ASN A 27 13.27 13.89 15.22
N PRO A 28 14.53 14.10 15.64
CA PRO A 28 15.57 13.08 15.60
C PRO A 28 15.24 11.88 16.49
N LYS A 29 14.50 12.08 17.60
CA LYS A 29 14.12 11.00 18.52
C LYS A 29 13.17 10.00 17.86
N VAL A 30 12.22 10.49 17.05
CA VAL A 30 11.28 9.64 16.31
C VAL A 30 12.02 8.83 15.24
N HIS A 31 12.96 9.47 14.54
CA HIS A 31 13.78 8.77 13.55
C HIS A 31 14.66 7.70 14.18
N GLU A 32 15.37 8.02 15.27
CA GLU A 32 16.20 7.07 16.00
C GLU A 32 15.39 5.89 16.52
N TRP A 33 14.21 6.15 17.10
CA TRP A 33 13.31 5.09 17.57
C TRP A 33 12.87 4.19 16.43
N PHE A 34 12.49 4.74 15.27
CA PHE A 34 12.03 3.98 14.11
C PHE A 34 13.14 3.18 13.42
N MET A 35 14.40 3.59 13.57
CA MET A 35 15.56 2.83 13.06
C MET A 35 15.94 1.65 13.96
N LYS A 36 15.45 1.59 15.21
CA LYS A 36 15.71 0.45 16.09
C LYS A 36 14.96 -0.78 15.57
N PRO A 37 15.60 -1.96 15.51
CA PRO A 37 14.96 -3.20 15.06
C PRO A 37 13.74 -3.57 15.91
N VAL A 38 13.75 -3.18 17.19
CA VAL A 38 12.62 -3.35 18.11
C VAL A 38 11.36 -2.66 17.59
N SER A 39 11.48 -1.46 16.99
CA SER A 39 10.30 -0.75 16.46
C SER A 39 9.67 -1.48 15.28
N LEU A 40 10.50 -2.10 14.43
CA LEU A 40 10.04 -2.96 13.33
C LEU A 40 9.28 -4.16 13.89
N ILE A 41 9.83 -4.87 14.87
CA ILE A 41 9.17 -6.03 15.51
C ILE A 41 7.85 -5.60 16.17
N LEU A 42 7.84 -4.51 16.94
CA LEU A 42 6.63 -4.00 17.60
C LEU A 42 5.56 -3.59 16.59
N SER A 43 5.94 -2.95 15.48
CA SER A 43 5.00 -2.61 14.41
C SER A 43 4.40 -3.87 13.77
N GLN A 44 5.21 -4.92 13.54
CA GLN A 44 4.74 -6.19 13.01
C GLN A 44 3.74 -6.86 13.96
N ILE A 45 4.05 -6.90 15.26
CA ILE A 45 3.16 -7.43 16.30
C ILE A 45 1.86 -6.63 16.34
N TYR A 46 1.92 -5.30 16.33
CA TYR A 46 0.75 -4.42 16.33
C TYR A 46 -0.17 -4.70 15.13
N TRP A 47 0.38 -4.77 13.92
CA TRP A 47 -0.40 -5.06 12.71
C TRP A 47 -0.96 -6.49 12.73
N MET A 48 -0.20 -7.46 13.25
CA MET A 48 -0.68 -8.83 13.41
C MET A 48 -1.86 -8.89 14.40
N ALA A 49 -1.75 -8.20 15.54
CA ALA A 49 -2.82 -8.11 16.53
C ALA A 49 -4.07 -7.42 15.97
N LEU A 50 -3.90 -6.31 15.25
CA LEU A 50 -4.99 -5.61 14.58
C LEU A 50 -5.67 -6.52 13.54
N SER A 51 -4.89 -7.26 12.77
CA SER A 51 -5.43 -8.21 11.79
C SER A 51 -6.21 -9.38 12.41
N LEU A 52 -5.72 -9.92 13.52
CA LEU A 52 -6.42 -10.95 14.29
C LEU A 52 -7.72 -10.37 14.86
N GLY A 53 -7.68 -9.13 15.37
CA GLY A 53 -8.84 -8.39 15.84
C GLY A 53 -9.92 -8.19 14.77
N TYR A 54 -9.55 -8.01 13.50
CA TYR A 54 -10.51 -7.98 12.38
C TYR A 54 -10.93 -9.39 11.92
N ALA A 55 -10.02 -10.37 11.97
CA ALA A 55 -10.30 -11.72 11.54
C ALA A 55 -11.31 -12.45 12.45
N ILE A 56 -11.27 -12.22 13.77
CA ILE A 56 -12.18 -12.83 14.74
C ILE A 56 -13.66 -12.50 14.47
N PRO A 57 -14.09 -11.22 14.36
CA PRO A 57 -15.48 -10.89 14.03
C PRO A 57 -15.85 -11.37 12.62
N LEU A 58 -14.94 -11.31 11.65
CA LEU A 58 -15.18 -11.90 10.31
C LEU A 58 -15.39 -13.42 10.40
N TYR A 59 -14.66 -14.12 11.27
CA TYR A 59 -14.82 -15.55 11.52
C TYR A 59 -16.14 -15.86 12.23
N SER A 60 -16.60 -14.99 13.13
CA SER A 60 -17.94 -15.14 13.73
C SER A 60 -19.08 -14.94 12.73
N ILE A 61 -18.82 -14.24 11.62
CA ILE A 61 -19.76 -14.05 10.50
C ILE A 61 -19.67 -15.21 9.50
N LEU A 62 -18.60 -16.01 9.51
CA LEU A 62 -18.44 -17.18 8.65
C LEU A 62 -19.45 -18.27 9.05
N LEU A 63 -19.98 -18.98 8.04
CA LEU A 63 -21.00 -20.00 8.22
C LEU A 63 -20.58 -21.06 9.25
N LYS A 64 -21.55 -21.54 10.04
CA LYS A 64 -21.39 -22.79 10.82
C LYS A 64 -20.91 -23.89 9.89
N ASP A 65 -19.88 -24.62 10.33
CA ASP A 65 -19.16 -25.64 9.54
C ASP A 65 -20.11 -26.63 8.82
N ASN A 66 -21.22 -27.01 9.47
CA ASN A 66 -22.20 -27.94 8.92
C ASN A 66 -22.85 -27.45 7.61
N ILE A 67 -23.16 -26.15 7.50
CA ILE A 67 -23.78 -25.58 6.29
C ILE A 67 -22.75 -25.50 5.17
N LEU A 68 -21.50 -25.14 5.49
CA LEU A 68 -20.42 -25.05 4.52
C LEU A 68 -20.08 -26.43 3.94
N VAL A 69 -19.95 -27.47 4.77
CA VAL A 69 -19.68 -28.83 4.32
C VAL A 69 -20.81 -29.37 3.44
N THR A 70 -22.06 -29.10 3.82
CA THR A 70 -23.24 -29.49 3.03
C THR A 70 -23.23 -28.81 1.66
N TYR A 71 -23.01 -27.49 1.63
CA TYR A 71 -22.92 -26.73 0.39
C TYR A 71 -21.79 -27.22 -0.50
N LEU A 72 -20.59 -27.42 0.05
CA LEU A 72 -19.44 -27.94 -0.70
C LEU A 72 -19.72 -29.33 -1.27
N THR A 73 -20.38 -30.20 -0.52
CA THR A 73 -20.71 -31.57 -0.98
C THR A 73 -21.71 -31.54 -2.13
N VAL A 74 -22.76 -30.72 -2.04
CA VAL A 74 -23.76 -30.54 -3.11
C VAL A 74 -23.13 -29.90 -4.35
N THR A 75 -22.35 -28.84 -4.18
CA THR A 75 -21.68 -28.15 -5.28
C THR A 75 -20.62 -29.04 -5.94
N SER A 76 -19.87 -29.82 -5.17
CA SER A 76 -18.90 -30.79 -5.70
C SER A 76 -19.58 -31.86 -6.57
N LYS A 77 -20.74 -32.36 -6.12
CA LYS A 77 -21.54 -33.33 -6.87
C LYS A 77 -22.11 -32.72 -8.15
N ASN A 78 -22.65 -31.50 -8.08
CA ASN A 78 -23.23 -30.81 -9.24
C ASN A 78 -22.20 -30.44 -10.30
N LEU A 79 -20.97 -30.10 -9.87
CA LEU A 79 -19.89 -29.72 -10.77
C LEU A 79 -19.04 -30.91 -11.26
N ASN A 80 -19.41 -32.15 -10.91
CA ASN A 80 -18.59 -33.35 -11.13
C ASN A 80 -17.13 -33.17 -10.70
N LEU A 81 -16.90 -32.34 -9.67
CA LEU A 81 -15.58 -32.17 -9.09
C LEU A 81 -15.34 -33.38 -8.21
N GLN A 82 -14.46 -34.29 -8.62
CA GLN A 82 -14.02 -35.37 -7.74
C GLN A 82 -13.20 -34.73 -6.60
N PRO A 83 -13.64 -34.84 -5.34
CA PRO A 83 -12.93 -34.26 -4.23
C PRO A 83 -11.79 -35.20 -3.88
N THR A 84 -10.66 -35.18 -4.62
CA THR A 84 -9.34 -35.76 -4.21
C THR A 84 -8.36 -35.84 -5.39
N LYS A 85 -7.75 -34.71 -5.74
CA LYS A 85 -6.31 -34.74 -5.98
C LYS A 85 -5.65 -33.98 -4.84
N PRO A 86 -4.67 -34.56 -4.13
CA PRO A 86 -4.04 -33.95 -2.96
C PRO A 86 -3.42 -32.57 -3.23
N ASP A 87 -3.22 -32.20 -4.49
CA ASP A 87 -2.56 -30.94 -4.89
C ASP A 87 -3.51 -29.87 -5.45
N THR A 88 -4.84 -30.06 -5.35
CA THR A 88 -5.81 -29.10 -5.90
C THR A 88 -6.64 -28.41 -4.82
N VAL A 89 -6.49 -27.08 -4.74
CA VAL A 89 -7.34 -26.22 -3.91
C VAL A 89 -8.50 -25.70 -4.77
N VAL A 90 -9.73 -26.07 -4.40
CA VAL A 90 -10.95 -25.53 -5.03
C VAL A 90 -11.48 -24.39 -4.17
N ILE A 91 -11.58 -23.21 -4.76
CA ILE A 91 -12.20 -22.04 -4.14
C ILE A 91 -13.60 -21.91 -4.73
N ALA A 92 -14.62 -22.23 -3.93
CA ALA A 92 -16.01 -22.02 -4.30
C ALA A 92 -16.46 -20.66 -3.77
N VAL A 93 -16.87 -19.77 -4.68
CA VAL A 93 -17.43 -18.46 -4.36
C VAL A 93 -18.80 -18.40 -5.02
N ASP A 94 -19.83 -18.24 -4.21
CA ASP A 94 -21.20 -18.11 -4.68
C ASP A 94 -21.71 -16.74 -4.28
N PHE A 95 -22.39 -16.09 -5.21
CA PHE A 95 -22.94 -14.76 -5.04
C PHE A 95 -24.47 -14.76 -5.11
N ASN A 96 -25.10 -15.94 -5.21
CA ASN A 96 -26.54 -16.06 -5.32
C ASN A 96 -27.23 -15.61 -4.01
N PRO A 97 -28.03 -14.53 -4.01
CA PRO A 97 -28.72 -14.05 -2.82
C PRO A 97 -29.76 -15.04 -2.27
N ASP A 98 -30.25 -15.97 -3.09
CA ASP A 98 -31.24 -16.97 -2.69
C ASP A 98 -30.65 -18.06 -1.78
N ILE A 99 -29.32 -18.21 -1.80
CA ILE A 99 -28.60 -19.18 -1.00
C ILE A 99 -27.97 -18.47 0.19
N PRO A 100 -28.10 -18.97 1.44
CA PRO A 100 -27.47 -18.36 2.61
C PRO A 100 -25.98 -18.06 2.39
N VAL A 101 -25.26 -19.00 1.77
CA VAL A 101 -23.83 -18.88 1.43
C VAL A 101 -23.54 -17.65 0.54
N GLY A 102 -24.41 -17.34 -0.42
CA GLY A 102 -24.21 -16.20 -1.31
C GLY A 102 -24.43 -14.86 -0.63
N ILE A 103 -25.36 -14.77 0.33
CA ILE A 103 -25.53 -13.57 1.17
C ILE A 103 -24.27 -13.31 2.00
N TYR A 104 -23.71 -14.33 2.66
CA TYR A 104 -22.48 -14.20 3.44
C TYR A 104 -21.29 -13.81 2.58
N THR A 105 -21.14 -14.45 1.42
CA THR A 105 -20.07 -14.15 0.46
C THR A 105 -20.15 -12.72 -0.04
N THR A 106 -21.35 -12.25 -0.41
CA THR A 106 -21.58 -10.88 -0.86
C THR A 106 -21.21 -9.86 0.22
N ARG A 107 -21.66 -10.07 1.47
CA ARG A 107 -21.31 -9.20 2.61
C ARG A 107 -19.82 -9.19 2.89
N TYR A 108 -19.18 -10.35 2.82
CA TYR A 108 -17.75 -10.50 3.04
C TYR A 108 -16.92 -9.77 1.97
N CYS A 109 -17.27 -9.95 0.70
CA CYS A 109 -16.64 -9.24 -0.41
C CYS A 109 -16.87 -7.73 -0.32
N ALA A 110 -18.07 -7.28 0.05
CA ALA A 110 -18.36 -5.87 0.27
C ALA A 110 -17.51 -5.28 1.41
N ALA A 111 -17.34 -6.01 2.52
CA ALA A 111 -16.48 -5.59 3.63
C ALA A 111 -15.00 -5.49 3.19
N ILE A 112 -14.50 -6.44 2.39
CA ILE A 112 -13.16 -6.37 1.82
C ILE A 112 -13.02 -5.14 0.93
N VAL A 113 -13.96 -4.92 0.01
CA VAL A 113 -13.95 -3.76 -0.89
C VAL A 113 -13.94 -2.45 -0.11
N GLY A 114 -14.82 -2.32 0.89
CA GLY A 114 -14.84 -1.16 1.77
C GLY A 114 -13.53 -0.95 2.53
N GLY A 115 -12.95 -2.04 3.06
CA GLY A 115 -11.67 -2.01 3.76
C GLY A 115 -10.51 -1.58 2.85
N VAL A 116 -10.45 -2.10 1.62
CA VAL A 116 -9.44 -1.73 0.62
C VAL A 116 -9.58 -0.26 0.25
N ILE A 117 -10.79 0.22 -0.05
CA ILE A 117 -11.03 1.64 -0.38
C ILE A 117 -10.58 2.54 0.78
N TYR A 118 -11.01 2.22 2.01
CA TYR A 118 -10.67 3.00 3.20
C TYR A 118 -9.14 3.07 3.40
N PHE A 119 -8.47 1.93 3.30
CA PHE A 119 -7.03 1.83 3.44
C PHE A 119 -6.27 2.60 2.35
N GLU A 120 -6.70 2.47 1.09
CA GLU A 120 -6.08 3.18 -0.04
C GLU A 120 -6.23 4.70 0.08
N ILE A 121 -7.38 5.20 0.55
CA ILE A 121 -7.58 6.62 0.81
C ILE A 121 -6.59 7.14 1.86
N ILE A 122 -6.40 6.39 2.96
CA ILE A 122 -5.42 6.76 4.00
C ILE A 122 -4.01 6.78 3.43
N CYS A 123 -3.62 5.75 2.69
CA CYS A 123 -2.28 5.64 2.10
C CYS A 123 -2.00 6.77 1.09
N LEU A 124 -3.00 7.12 0.27
CA LEU A 124 -2.92 8.22 -0.67
C LEU A 124 -2.80 9.56 0.05
N ALA A 125 -3.60 9.79 1.09
CA ALA A 125 -3.54 11.00 1.91
C ALA A 125 -2.17 11.15 2.59
N MET A 126 -1.62 10.07 3.16
CA MET A 126 -0.27 10.04 3.72
C MET A 126 0.79 10.35 2.66
N THR A 127 0.67 9.78 1.46
CA THR A 127 1.60 10.01 0.36
C THR A 127 1.60 11.48 -0.07
N ILE A 128 0.42 12.09 -0.21
CA ILE A 128 0.27 13.52 -0.51
C ILE A 128 0.89 14.38 0.60
N TYR A 129 0.67 14.02 1.86
CA TYR A 129 1.26 14.69 3.02
C TYR A 129 2.80 14.64 2.97
N ILE A 130 3.38 13.46 2.72
CA ILE A 130 4.83 13.25 2.58
C ILE A 130 5.39 14.14 1.47
N ILE A 131 4.74 14.18 0.28
CA ILE A 131 5.18 15.02 -0.84
C ILE A 131 5.16 16.50 -0.46
N LYS A 132 4.07 16.98 0.16
CA LYS A 132 3.97 18.38 0.61
C LYS A 132 5.07 18.73 1.61
N ARG A 133 5.36 17.84 2.55
CA ARG A 133 6.37 18.07 3.59
C ARG A 133 7.79 17.96 3.06
N LEU A 134 8.08 17.03 2.15
CA LEU A 134 9.33 16.96 1.40
C LEU A 134 9.62 18.27 0.66
N ARG A 135 8.61 18.86 0.01
CA ARG A 135 8.76 20.16 -0.68
C ARG A 135 9.11 21.30 0.28
N LYS A 136 8.43 21.37 1.43
CA LYS A 136 8.74 22.40 2.46
C LYS A 136 10.16 22.25 3.00
N ASN A 137 10.61 21.00 3.19
CA ASN A 137 11.92 20.68 3.74
C ASN A 137 13.01 20.49 2.66
N ALA A 138 12.75 20.90 1.41
CA ALA A 138 13.69 20.67 0.30
C ALA A 138 15.08 21.29 0.53
N HIS A 139 15.18 22.34 1.35
CA HIS A 139 16.42 23.01 1.72
C HIS A 139 17.32 22.18 2.64
N LEU A 140 16.78 21.20 3.37
CA LEU A 140 17.53 20.34 4.30
C LEU A 140 18.23 19.18 3.59
N PHE A 141 17.85 18.88 2.35
CA PHE A 141 18.36 17.73 1.61
C PHE A 141 19.26 18.14 0.46
N SER A 142 20.27 17.31 0.17
CA SER A 142 21.02 17.43 -1.08
C SER A 142 20.08 17.26 -2.28
N LYS A 143 20.38 17.93 -3.41
CA LYS A 143 19.58 17.82 -4.64
C LYS A 143 19.41 16.37 -5.10
N LYS A 144 20.44 15.54 -4.91
CA LYS A 144 20.45 14.11 -5.28
C LYS A 144 19.52 13.30 -4.39
N THR A 145 19.61 13.46 -3.06
CA THR A 145 18.77 12.76 -2.09
C THR A 145 17.30 13.15 -2.24
N TYR A 146 17.02 14.45 -2.38
CA TYR A 146 15.66 14.95 -2.59
C TYR A 146 15.00 14.36 -3.83
N SER A 147 15.71 14.36 -4.96
CA SER A 147 15.18 13.78 -6.21
C SER A 147 14.90 12.28 -6.07
N LEU A 148 15.77 11.55 -5.37
CA LEU A 148 15.58 10.12 -5.11
C LEU A 148 14.35 9.86 -4.23
N GLN A 149 14.17 10.62 -3.14
CA GLN A 149 13.04 10.49 -2.22
C GLN A 149 11.70 10.79 -2.91
N ILE A 150 11.64 11.82 -3.76
CA ILE A 150 10.44 12.11 -4.55
C ILE A 150 10.14 10.99 -5.54
N GLN A 151 11.14 10.49 -6.27
CA GLN A 151 10.94 9.39 -7.22
C GLN A 151 10.36 8.18 -6.50
N PHE A 152 10.95 7.78 -5.38
CA PHE A 152 10.45 6.67 -4.59
C PHE A 152 9.03 6.89 -4.07
N THR A 153 8.66 8.13 -3.73
CA THR A 153 7.32 8.44 -3.17
C THR A 153 6.27 8.42 -4.28
N LEU A 154 6.62 8.90 -5.47
CA LEU A 154 5.77 8.81 -6.66
C LEU A 154 5.55 7.36 -7.08
N VAL A 155 6.60 6.53 -7.07
CA VAL A 155 6.46 5.10 -7.36
C VAL A 155 5.48 4.43 -6.40
N LEU A 156 5.59 4.75 -5.11
CA LEU A 156 4.67 4.24 -4.12
C LEU A 156 3.23 4.71 -4.37
N ALA A 157 3.03 5.97 -4.76
CA ALA A 157 1.72 6.48 -5.17
C ALA A 157 1.12 5.70 -6.36
N PHE A 158 1.94 5.33 -7.36
CA PHE A 158 1.50 4.49 -8.48
C PHE A 158 1.19 3.05 -8.06
N GLN A 159 1.94 2.50 -7.11
CA GLN A 159 1.67 1.17 -6.56
C GLN A 159 0.35 1.11 -5.81
N LEU A 160 -0.01 2.18 -5.09
CA LEU A 160 -1.32 2.33 -4.43
C LEU A 160 -2.49 2.39 -5.42
N LEU A 161 -2.26 2.84 -6.66
CA LEU A 161 -3.28 2.81 -7.71
C LEU A 161 -3.51 1.39 -8.29
N SER A 162 -2.51 0.51 -8.21
CA SER A 162 -2.60 -0.84 -8.79
C SER A 162 -3.71 -1.72 -8.15
N PRO A 163 -3.86 -1.83 -6.82
CA PRO A 163 -4.95 -2.62 -6.23
C PRO A 163 -6.33 -2.03 -6.54
N LEU A 164 -6.46 -0.71 -6.73
CA LEU A 164 -7.71 -0.09 -7.17
C LEU A 164 -8.13 -0.53 -8.57
N ILE A 165 -7.19 -0.89 -9.44
CA ILE A 165 -7.51 -1.36 -10.80
C ILE A 165 -7.68 -2.88 -10.80
N PHE A 166 -6.70 -3.60 -10.27
CA PHE A 166 -6.62 -5.06 -10.44
C PHE A 166 -7.40 -5.86 -9.41
N VAL A 167 -7.70 -5.29 -8.24
CA VAL A 167 -8.45 -5.98 -7.17
C VAL A 167 -9.85 -5.39 -7.04
N LEU A 168 -9.96 -4.07 -6.94
CA LEU A 168 -11.24 -3.42 -6.70
C LEU A 168 -12.21 -3.59 -7.86
N VAL A 169 -11.77 -3.44 -9.12
CA VAL A 169 -12.65 -3.58 -10.30
C VAL A 169 -13.27 -4.98 -10.39
N PRO A 170 -12.51 -6.09 -10.47
CA PRO A 170 -13.11 -7.41 -10.65
C PRO A 170 -14.01 -7.81 -9.48
N VAL A 171 -13.64 -7.47 -8.23
CA VAL A 171 -14.46 -7.78 -7.05
C VAL A 171 -15.72 -6.92 -7.01
N SER A 172 -15.64 -5.64 -7.36
CA SER A 172 -16.81 -4.75 -7.39
C SER A 172 -17.78 -5.16 -8.50
N CYS A 173 -17.28 -5.51 -9.69
CA CYS A 173 -18.11 -6.07 -10.76
C CYS A 173 -18.82 -7.34 -10.29
N ALA A 174 -18.12 -8.25 -9.59
CA ALA A 174 -18.73 -9.47 -9.05
C ALA A 174 -19.87 -9.17 -8.08
N ILE A 175 -19.69 -8.21 -7.16
CA ILE A 175 -20.73 -7.79 -6.22
C ILE A 175 -21.91 -7.13 -6.95
N ILE A 176 -21.67 -6.27 -7.94
CA ILE A 176 -22.73 -5.58 -8.67
C ILE A 176 -23.61 -6.59 -9.42
N PHE A 177 -23.00 -7.52 -10.15
CA PHE A 177 -23.73 -8.57 -10.85
C PHE A 177 -24.47 -9.52 -9.90
N ALA A 178 -23.91 -9.77 -8.71
CA ALA A 178 -24.60 -10.51 -7.64
C ALA A 178 -25.92 -9.84 -7.25
N ILE A 179 -25.86 -8.53 -6.98
CA ILE A 179 -27.01 -7.72 -6.56
C ILE A 179 -28.04 -7.61 -7.69
N MET A 180 -27.59 -7.53 -8.94
CA MET A 180 -28.47 -7.45 -10.10
C MET A 180 -29.17 -8.78 -10.45
N GLY A 181 -28.85 -9.88 -9.78
CA GLY A 181 -29.49 -11.18 -10.00
C GLY A 181 -29.15 -11.83 -11.35
N THR A 182 -28.17 -11.30 -12.08
CA THR A 182 -27.70 -11.85 -13.37
C THR A 182 -26.69 -12.98 -13.15
N SER A 183 -26.98 -13.89 -12.20
CA SER A 183 -26.04 -14.85 -11.62
C SER A 183 -25.62 -15.93 -12.63
N SER A 184 -24.60 -15.62 -13.41
CA SER A 184 -23.77 -16.61 -14.08
C SER A 184 -22.31 -16.17 -14.02
N PHE A 185 -21.79 -16.00 -12.80
CA PHE A 185 -20.35 -16.02 -12.60
C PHE A 185 -19.86 -17.43 -12.91
N GLY A 186 -19.36 -17.59 -14.13
CA GLY A 186 -18.89 -18.86 -14.63
C GLY A 186 -17.52 -19.21 -14.07
N ARG A 187 -17.09 -20.44 -14.37
CA ARG A 187 -15.73 -20.90 -14.08
C ARG A 187 -14.66 -20.03 -14.77
N SER A 188 -14.98 -19.41 -15.90
CA SER A 188 -14.13 -18.47 -16.62
C SER A 188 -13.83 -17.22 -15.80
N ASP A 189 -14.83 -16.68 -15.11
CA ASP A 189 -14.72 -15.37 -14.46
C ASP A 189 -13.87 -15.47 -13.19
N GLY A 190 -14.04 -16.55 -12.42
CA GLY A 190 -13.18 -16.85 -11.28
C GLY A 190 -11.72 -17.05 -11.69
N ARG A 191 -11.45 -17.70 -12.82
CA ARG A 191 -10.09 -17.85 -13.37
C ARG A 191 -9.50 -16.51 -13.77
N THR A 192 -10.27 -15.67 -14.47
CA THR A 192 -9.86 -14.32 -14.83
C THR A 192 -9.54 -13.48 -13.60
N GLY A 193 -10.35 -13.57 -12.54
CA GLY A 193 -10.08 -12.89 -11.27
C GLY A 193 -8.75 -13.31 -10.63
N ILE A 194 -8.43 -14.61 -10.60
CA ILE A 194 -7.16 -15.12 -10.08
C ILE A 194 -5.97 -14.64 -10.95
N VAL A 195 -6.14 -14.63 -12.27
CA VAL A 195 -5.11 -14.12 -13.19
C VAL A 195 -4.88 -12.63 -12.98
N LEU A 196 -5.93 -11.83 -12.81
CA LEU A 196 -5.82 -10.39 -12.50
C LEU A 196 -5.08 -10.15 -11.18
N LEU A 197 -5.35 -10.96 -10.16
CA LEU A 197 -4.63 -10.89 -8.88
C LEU A 197 -3.14 -11.24 -9.03
N SER A 198 -2.81 -12.19 -9.92
CA SER A 198 -1.42 -12.55 -10.22
C SER A 198 -0.70 -11.46 -11.00
N ILE A 199 -1.38 -10.84 -11.98
CA ILE A 199 -0.88 -9.70 -12.75
C ILE A 199 -0.66 -8.49 -11.83
N TYR A 200 -1.49 -8.28 -10.82
CA TYR A 200 -1.30 -7.24 -9.82
C TYR A 200 0.07 -7.37 -9.12
N THR A 201 0.40 -8.55 -8.61
CA THR A 201 1.68 -8.80 -7.94
C THR A 201 2.85 -8.54 -8.90
N LEU A 202 2.74 -9.01 -10.14
CA LEU A 202 3.76 -8.79 -11.17
C LEU A 202 3.90 -7.29 -11.52
N SER A 203 2.79 -6.58 -11.68
CA SER A 203 2.75 -5.15 -11.99
C SER A 203 3.46 -4.33 -10.92
N ASN A 204 3.23 -4.61 -9.64
CA ASN A 204 3.91 -3.90 -8.54
C ASN A 204 5.42 -4.07 -8.57
N SER A 205 5.91 -5.29 -8.85
CA SER A 205 7.34 -5.56 -9.01
C SER A 205 7.90 -4.84 -10.26
N LEU A 206 7.18 -4.90 -11.38
CA LEU A 206 7.58 -4.27 -12.63
C LEU A 206 7.67 -2.74 -12.51
N VAL A 207 6.67 -2.11 -11.89
CA VAL A 207 6.67 -0.67 -11.60
C VAL A 207 7.87 -0.29 -10.74
N THR A 208 8.22 -1.09 -9.73
CA THR A 208 9.43 -0.83 -8.92
C THR A 208 10.69 -0.85 -9.77
N VAL A 209 10.87 -1.90 -10.58
CA VAL A 209 12.09 -2.08 -11.39
C VAL A 209 12.22 -1.00 -12.46
N LEU A 210 11.12 -0.62 -13.12
CA LEU A 210 11.15 0.35 -14.22
C LEU A 210 11.34 1.79 -13.75
N PHE A 211 10.75 2.17 -12.62
CA PHE A 211 10.74 3.56 -12.18
C PHE A 211 11.90 3.91 -11.25
N VAL A 212 12.41 2.94 -10.48
CA VAL A 212 13.53 3.19 -9.58
C VAL A 212 14.84 3.17 -10.37
N THR A 213 15.41 4.34 -10.60
CA THR A 213 16.64 4.55 -11.39
C THR A 213 17.77 3.54 -11.10
N PRO A 214 18.18 3.26 -9.83
CA PRO A 214 19.24 2.30 -9.57
C PRO A 214 18.88 0.87 -10.00
N TYR A 215 17.65 0.42 -9.73
CA TYR A 215 17.19 -0.90 -10.17
C TYR A 215 17.14 -0.99 -11.69
N ARG A 216 16.58 0.02 -12.36
CA ARG A 216 16.56 0.06 -13.82
C ARG A 216 17.95 -0.02 -14.42
N LYS A 217 18.92 0.75 -13.91
CA LYS A 217 20.30 0.72 -14.43
C LYS A 217 20.93 -0.67 -14.29
N TYR A 218 20.74 -1.31 -13.13
CA TYR A 218 21.25 -2.65 -12.89
C TYR A 218 20.59 -3.69 -13.81
N THR A 219 19.26 -3.68 -13.89
CA THR A 219 18.49 -4.59 -14.74
C THR A 219 18.84 -4.41 -16.21
N LEU A 220 18.86 -3.17 -16.71
CA LEU A 220 19.21 -2.89 -18.12
C LEU A 220 20.67 -3.23 -18.44
N ALA A 221 21.62 -3.00 -17.53
CA ALA A 221 23.01 -3.43 -17.72
C ALA A 221 23.12 -4.95 -17.83
N LYS A 222 22.31 -5.69 -17.06
CA LYS A 222 22.28 -7.15 -17.09
C LYS A 222 21.59 -7.72 -18.35
N PHE A 223 20.59 -7.01 -18.88
CA PHE A 223 19.86 -7.44 -20.07
C PHE A 223 20.36 -6.82 -21.39
N GLY A 224 21.32 -5.89 -21.36
CA GLY A 224 21.85 -5.22 -22.55
C GLY A 224 20.85 -4.28 -23.25
N ILE A 225 19.70 -3.98 -22.64
CA ILE A 225 18.62 -3.20 -23.26
C ILE A 225 18.79 -1.72 -22.92
N CYS A 226 18.97 -0.85 -23.92
CA CYS A 226 19.14 0.59 -23.71
C CYS A 226 17.80 1.35 -23.78
N PHE A 227 16.90 1.17 -22.80
CA PHE A 227 15.57 1.83 -22.79
C PHE A 227 15.55 3.22 -22.09
N GLY A 228 16.71 3.84 -21.87
CA GLY A 228 16.89 4.85 -20.82
C GLY A 228 16.55 6.32 -21.16
N HIS A 229 16.45 6.71 -22.44
CA HIS A 229 16.48 8.14 -22.78
C HIS A 229 15.11 8.84 -22.68
N LYS A 230 14.06 8.32 -23.33
CA LYS A 230 12.73 8.99 -23.40
C LYS A 230 12.04 9.14 -22.05
N PHE A 231 12.18 8.18 -21.14
CA PHE A 231 11.53 8.25 -19.84
C PHE A 231 12.28 9.15 -18.84
N ARG A 232 13.60 9.27 -18.99
CA ARG A 232 14.39 10.26 -18.24
C ARG A 232 13.88 11.66 -18.51
N GLU A 233 13.49 11.96 -19.75
CA GLU A 233 12.85 13.24 -20.09
C GLU A 233 11.49 13.41 -19.41
N PHE A 234 10.59 12.41 -19.43
CA PHE A 234 9.28 12.54 -18.78
C PHE A 234 9.40 12.80 -17.28
N VAL A 235 10.23 12.01 -16.58
CA VAL A 235 10.46 12.21 -15.14
C VAL A 235 11.22 13.50 -14.89
N SER A 236 12.22 13.87 -15.70
CA SER A 236 12.95 15.13 -15.54
C SER A 236 12.04 16.34 -15.77
N ARG A 237 11.19 16.34 -16.79
CA ARG A 237 10.21 17.39 -17.08
C ARG A 237 9.22 17.54 -15.93
N ASN A 238 8.64 16.44 -15.45
CA ASN A 238 7.70 16.48 -14.32
C ASN A 238 8.39 16.85 -13.00
N SER A 239 9.65 16.43 -12.81
CA SER A 239 10.45 16.84 -11.64
C SER A 239 10.80 18.32 -11.69
N GLN A 240 10.97 18.90 -12.88
CA GLN A 240 11.19 20.34 -13.08
C GLN A 240 9.91 21.16 -12.90
N LEU A 241 8.75 20.66 -13.36
CA LEU A 241 7.43 21.24 -13.04
C LEU A 241 7.12 21.23 -11.54
N ILE A 242 7.71 20.28 -10.80
CA ILE A 242 7.58 20.16 -9.34
C ILE A 242 8.68 20.97 -8.60
N ARG A 243 9.66 21.56 -9.29
CA ARG A 243 10.62 22.44 -8.63
C ARG A 243 9.90 23.71 -8.18
N PRO A 244 9.80 24.00 -6.88
CA PRO A 244 9.43 25.33 -6.48
C PRO A 244 10.49 26.30 -7.02
N ASN A 245 10.06 27.45 -7.51
CA ASN A 245 10.95 28.47 -8.04
C ASN A 245 11.88 28.92 -6.91
N VAL A 246 13.13 28.43 -6.90
CA VAL A 246 14.05 28.64 -5.78
C VAL A 246 14.34 30.13 -5.57
N SER A 247 14.23 30.93 -6.63
CA SER A 247 14.32 32.40 -6.57
C SER A 247 13.15 33.04 -5.82
N GLU A 248 11.95 32.44 -5.87
CA GLU A 248 10.74 32.89 -5.19
C GLU A 248 10.77 32.49 -3.70
N ILE A 249 11.26 31.28 -3.37
CA ILE A 249 11.53 30.88 -1.98
C ILE A 249 12.61 31.78 -1.36
N ARG A 250 13.69 32.12 -2.11
CA ARG A 250 14.74 33.04 -1.62
C ARG A 250 14.21 34.45 -1.41
N ARG A 251 13.36 34.97 -2.30
CA ARG A 251 12.70 36.27 -2.11
C ARG A 251 11.79 36.28 -0.89
N ASN A 252 10.99 35.23 -0.70
CA ASN A 252 10.08 35.13 0.45
C ASN A 252 10.83 34.90 1.77
N ALA A 253 11.98 34.24 1.76
CA ALA A 253 12.84 34.11 2.93
C ALA A 253 13.61 35.40 3.26
N ALA A 254 13.97 36.19 2.24
CA ALA A 254 14.62 37.48 2.43
C ALA A 254 13.66 38.58 2.91
N SER A 255 12.35 38.43 2.67
CA SER A 255 11.32 39.35 3.19
C SER A 255 10.88 39.04 4.63
N VAL A 256 11.29 37.90 5.21
CA VAL A 256 11.09 37.64 6.64
C VAL A 256 12.20 38.39 7.38
N VAL A 257 11.83 39.56 7.90
CA VAL A 257 12.68 40.41 8.74
C VAL A 257 13.33 39.52 9.82
N PRO A 258 14.66 39.57 10.02
CA PRO A 258 15.28 38.89 11.14
C PRO A 258 14.68 39.46 12.41
N VAL A 259 13.89 38.66 13.13
CA VAL A 259 13.49 38.96 14.49
C VAL A 259 14.79 38.98 15.29
N SER A 260 15.18 40.16 15.77
CA SER A 260 16.35 40.38 16.62
C SER A 260 16.25 39.45 17.82
N SER A 261 17.12 38.46 17.87
CA SER A 261 17.27 37.56 18.99
C SER A 261 18.02 38.29 20.11
N ASP A 262 17.30 39.15 20.84
CA ASP A 262 17.68 39.56 22.20
C ASP A 262 17.34 38.41 23.15
N PHE A 263 18.06 37.29 23.02
CA PHE A 263 18.05 36.21 24.02
C PHE A 263 19.37 36.27 24.78
N SER A 264 19.37 37.10 25.82
CA SER A 264 20.47 37.22 26.76
C SER A 264 20.69 35.89 27.48
N TYR A 265 21.84 35.26 27.25
CA TYR A 265 22.29 34.10 28.01
C TYR A 265 22.53 34.52 29.46
N GLY A 266 21.71 34.02 30.38
CA GLY A 266 21.90 34.18 31.81
C GLY A 266 23.20 33.53 32.32
N PRO A 267 23.75 34.00 33.46
CA PRO A 267 25.11 33.72 33.87
C PRO A 267 25.33 32.32 34.46
N ASN A 268 26.56 31.84 34.22
CA ASN A 268 27.30 30.75 34.86
C ASN A 268 26.81 30.32 36.25
N VAL A 269 26.44 29.04 36.35
CA VAL A 269 26.36 28.30 37.61
C VAL A 269 27.78 27.91 38.03
N SER A 270 28.19 28.32 39.23
CA SER A 270 29.50 28.01 39.80
C SER A 270 29.61 26.53 40.23
N PRO A 271 30.84 25.98 40.34
CA PRO A 271 31.05 24.63 40.84
C PRO A 271 30.95 24.60 42.38
N ARG A 272 30.23 23.59 42.91
CA ARG A 272 30.20 23.29 44.35
C ARG A 272 31.59 22.85 44.84
N PRO A 273 32.03 23.31 46.03
CA PRO A 273 33.14 22.69 46.74
C PRO A 273 32.68 21.38 47.39
N GLN A 274 33.64 20.46 47.52
CA GLN A 274 33.55 19.18 48.23
C GLN A 274 33.50 19.38 49.75
#